data_AF-A0A9W6X9N1-F1
#
_entry.id   AF-A0A9W6X9N1-F1
#
_cell.length_a   1.000
_cell.length_b   1.000
_cell.length_c   1.000
_cell.angle_alpha   90.00
_cell.angle_beta   90.00
_cell.angle_gamma   90.00
#
_symmetry.space_group_name_H-M   'P 1'
#
loop_
_entity.id
_entity.type
_entity.pdbx_description
1 polymer ?
#
loop_
_entity_poly.entity_id
_entity_poly.type
_entity_poly.pdbx_seq_one_letter_code
_entity_poly.pdbx_strand_id
1 'polypeptide(L)'
;MTGPPSPKRQRTDDKPSEAEQEKVQKVLESVSKVEEELEKENVLQAREVLAIETKYNAKKRPTYLKRNKLLSEIPHFWKQVVRAVCAVRAGCSTFKENPYFSQTTLWKQVKFSEDEEEVEVTASDLTWKEKAEMTEDSDKFPFFQVPKRSQLERIFALP
;
A
#
# COMPACT_ATOMS: atom_id res chain seq x y z
N MET A 1 59.51 -4.29 45.84
CA MET A 1 58.14 -3.77 45.67
C MET A 1 57.34 -4.78 44.84
N THR A 2 56.67 -5.74 45.46
CA THR A 2 55.82 -6.75 44.79
C THR A 2 54.47 -6.75 45.50
N GLY A 3 53.46 -6.11 44.89
CA GLY A 3 52.09 -6.11 45.42
C GLY A 3 51.36 -7.43 45.13
N PRO A 4 50.27 -7.74 45.87
CA PRO A 4 49.57 -9.02 45.73
C PRO A 4 48.81 -9.10 44.39
N PRO A 5 48.67 -10.30 43.79
CA PRO A 5 48.00 -10.45 42.52
C PRO A 5 46.48 -10.28 42.68
N SER A 6 45.88 -9.52 41.76
CA SER A 6 44.43 -9.27 41.72
C SER A 6 43.64 -10.58 41.57
N PRO A 7 42.52 -10.75 42.31
CA PRO A 7 41.67 -11.93 42.17
C PRO A 7 41.07 -11.98 40.76
N LYS A 8 41.31 -13.08 40.04
CA LYS A 8 40.61 -13.37 38.78
C LYS A 8 39.12 -13.46 39.09
N ARG A 9 38.33 -12.50 38.59
CA ARG A 9 36.87 -12.60 38.56
C ARG A 9 36.51 -13.86 37.77
N GLN A 10 36.00 -14.85 38.48
CA GLN A 10 35.41 -16.04 37.89
C GLN A 10 34.13 -15.58 37.19
N ARG A 11 34.07 -15.74 35.86
CA ARG A 11 32.85 -15.54 35.08
C ARG A 11 31.94 -16.71 35.41
N THR A 12 30.93 -16.50 36.26
CA THR A 12 29.91 -17.52 36.51
C THR A 12 29.08 -17.65 35.25
N ASP A 13 29.19 -18.81 34.60
CA ASP A 13 28.22 -19.28 33.62
C ASP A 13 26.98 -19.70 34.42
N ASP A 14 26.10 -18.73 34.72
CA ASP A 14 24.80 -18.99 35.34
C ASP A 14 23.90 -19.68 34.32
N LYS A 15 24.10 -20.99 34.18
CA LYS A 15 23.21 -21.84 33.37
C LYS A 15 21.86 -21.86 34.09
N PRO A 16 20.77 -21.38 33.47
CA PRO A 16 19.46 -21.30 34.13
C PRO A 16 19.06 -22.69 34.64
N SER A 17 18.59 -22.75 35.88
CA SER A 17 18.12 -24.01 36.46
C SER A 17 16.94 -24.56 35.66
N GLU A 18 16.78 -25.88 35.64
CA GLU A 18 15.71 -26.56 34.90
C GLU A 18 14.30 -26.03 35.30
N ALA A 19 14.13 -25.67 36.57
CA ALA A 19 12.92 -25.04 37.11
C ALA A 19 12.70 -23.59 36.63
N GLU A 20 13.76 -22.85 36.31
CA GLU A 20 13.63 -21.51 35.70
C GLU A 20 13.28 -21.63 34.22
N GLN A 21 13.83 -22.62 33.53
CA GLN A 21 13.49 -22.90 32.13
C GLN A 21 12.02 -23.31 31.97
N GLU A 22 11.49 -24.15 32.86
CA GLU A 22 10.07 -24.54 32.85
C GLU A 22 9.13 -23.34 33.10
N LYS A 23 9.50 -22.44 34.01
CA LYS A 23 8.72 -21.21 34.26
C LYS A 23 8.71 -20.30 33.04
N VAL A 24 9.87 -20.11 32.39
CA VAL A 24 9.98 -19.32 31.16
C VAL A 24 9.14 -19.94 30.04
N GLN A 25 9.18 -21.27 29.88
CA GLN A 25 8.39 -21.99 28.89
C GLN A 25 6.88 -21.78 29.10
N LYS A 26 6.41 -21.87 30.35
CA LYS A 26 5.00 -21.64 30.68
C LYS A 26 4.57 -20.20 30.42
N VAL A 27 5.44 -19.23 30.67
CA VAL A 27 5.18 -17.82 30.35
C VAL A 27 5.08 -17.63 28.83
N LEU A 28 5.99 -18.22 28.04
CA LEU A 28 5.95 -18.18 26.57
C LEU A 28 4.64 -18.75 26.02
N GLU A 29 4.16 -19.87 26.54
CA GLU A 29 2.86 -20.43 26.14
C GLU A 29 1.70 -19.50 26.48
N SER A 30 1.74 -18.82 27.63
CA SER A 30 0.71 -17.85 27.98
C SER A 30 0.74 -16.61 27.08
N VAL A 31 1.93 -16.13 26.70
CA VAL A 31 2.10 -15.03 25.75
C VAL A 31 1.55 -15.42 24.38
N SER A 32 1.87 -16.62 23.89
CA SER A 32 1.38 -17.12 22.61
C SER A 32 -0.15 -17.17 22.55
N LYS A 33 -0.83 -17.53 23.65
CA LYS A 33 -2.30 -17.49 23.73
C LYS A 33 -2.85 -16.07 23.64
N VAL A 34 -2.20 -15.12 24.32
CA VAL A 34 -2.60 -13.70 24.27
C VAL A 34 -2.38 -13.13 22.86
N GLU A 35 -1.29 -13.49 22.18
CA GLU A 35 -1.05 -13.09 20.79
C GLU A 35 -2.10 -13.66 19.83
N GLU A 36 -2.55 -14.91 20.04
CA GLU A 36 -3.63 -15.50 19.23
C GLU A 36 -4.98 -14.78 19.45
N GLU A 37 -5.28 -14.38 20.69
CA GLU A 37 -6.47 -13.58 21.00
C GLU A 37 -6.39 -12.19 20.35
N LEU A 38 -5.22 -11.55 20.40
CA LEU A 38 -4.98 -10.25 19.77
C LEU A 38 -5.11 -10.33 18.24
N GLU A 39 -4.63 -11.40 17.62
CA GLU A 39 -4.80 -11.62 16.18
C GLU A 39 -6.28 -11.80 15.80
N LYS A 40 -7.05 -12.53 16.61
CA LYS A 40 -8.51 -12.67 16.41
C LYS A 40 -9.21 -11.31 16.46
N GLU A 41 -8.84 -10.44 17.41
CA GLU A 41 -9.39 -9.09 17.49
C GLU A 41 -9.00 -8.22 16.28
N ASN A 42 -7.74 -8.29 15.84
CA ASN A 42 -7.28 -7.57 14.64
C ASN A 42 -8.07 -7.97 13.39
N VAL A 43 -8.31 -9.27 13.19
CA VAL A 43 -9.10 -9.79 12.07
C VAL A 43 -10.55 -9.30 12.14
N LEU A 44 -11.15 -9.28 13.34
CA LEU A 44 -12.50 -8.74 13.53
C LEU A 44 -12.57 -7.25 13.21
N GLN A 45 -11.61 -6.47 13.70
CA GLN A 45 -11.52 -5.03 13.42
C GLN A 45 -11.38 -4.78 11.91
N ALA A 46 -10.52 -5.52 11.21
CA ALA A 46 -10.37 -5.39 9.77
C ALA A 46 -11.68 -5.68 9.01
N ARG A 47 -12.43 -6.72 9.44
CA ARG A 47 -13.74 -7.07 8.87
C ARG A 47 -14.77 -5.97 9.09
N GLU A 48 -14.82 -5.38 10.28
CA GLU A 48 -15.75 -4.29 10.59
C GLU A 48 -15.44 -3.03 9.78
N VAL A 49 -14.16 -2.66 9.65
CA VAL A 49 -13.73 -1.54 8.81
C VAL A 49 -14.18 -1.76 7.36
N LEU A 50 -13.96 -2.95 6.80
CA LEU A 50 -14.37 -3.28 5.44
C LEU A 50 -15.91 -3.22 5.27
N ALA A 51 -16.67 -3.70 6.26
CA ALA A 51 -18.13 -3.64 6.23
C ALA A 51 -18.64 -2.19 6.26
N ILE A 52 -18.04 -1.34 7.09
CA ILE A 52 -18.34 0.09 7.18
C ILE A 52 -18.00 0.78 5.86
N GLU A 53 -16.81 0.55 5.31
CA GLU A 53 -16.38 1.12 4.04
C GLU A 53 -17.33 0.71 2.92
N THR A 54 -17.68 -0.56 2.81
CA THR A 54 -18.62 -1.07 1.79
C THR A 54 -19.99 -0.40 1.91
N LYS A 55 -20.53 -0.30 3.13
CA LYS A 55 -21.81 0.39 3.41
C LYS A 55 -21.78 1.85 2.97
N TYR A 56 -20.73 2.59 3.33
CA TYR A 56 -20.62 4.00 2.99
C TYR A 56 -20.24 4.22 1.52
N ASN A 57 -19.49 3.34 0.90
CA ASN A 57 -19.18 3.39 -0.53
C ASN A 57 -20.44 3.22 -1.38
N ALA A 58 -21.32 2.28 -1.02
CA ALA A 58 -22.63 2.12 -1.64
C ALA A 58 -23.49 3.39 -1.50
N LYS A 59 -23.50 4.00 -0.30
CA LYS A 59 -24.23 5.26 -0.04
C LYS A 59 -23.64 6.46 -0.79
N LYS A 60 -22.32 6.50 -1.00
CA LYS A 60 -21.63 7.57 -1.76
C LYS A 60 -21.84 7.44 -3.28
N ARG A 61 -22.04 6.22 -3.80
CA ARG A 61 -22.25 5.95 -5.24
C ARG A 61 -23.28 6.88 -5.92
N PRO A 62 -24.53 7.03 -5.43
CA PRO A 62 -25.49 7.94 -6.06
C PRO A 62 -25.02 9.41 -6.06
N THR A 63 -24.34 9.84 -5.01
CA THR A 63 -23.76 11.19 -4.93
C THR A 63 -22.60 11.37 -5.92
N TYR A 64 -21.76 10.35 -6.11
CA TYR A 64 -20.71 10.39 -7.13
C TYR A 64 -21.28 10.48 -8.55
N LEU A 65 -22.37 9.78 -8.84
CA LEU A 65 -23.05 9.89 -10.13
C LEU A 65 -23.61 11.30 -10.36
N LYS A 66 -24.24 11.89 -9.34
CA LYS A 66 -24.70 13.29 -9.39
C LYS A 66 -23.56 14.27 -9.65
N ARG A 67 -22.45 14.12 -8.92
CA ARG A 67 -21.23 14.93 -9.13
C ARG A 67 -20.72 14.75 -10.55
N ASN A 68 -20.60 13.52 -11.05
CA ASN A 68 -20.06 13.25 -12.38
C ASN A 68 -20.92 13.90 -13.49
N LYS A 69 -22.25 13.89 -13.33
CA LYS A 69 -23.16 14.58 -14.27
C LYS A 69 -22.85 16.08 -14.32
N LEU A 70 -22.72 16.74 -13.17
CA LEU A 70 -22.38 18.18 -13.10
C LEU A 70 -20.99 18.46 -13.67
N LEU A 71 -20.00 17.62 -13.37
CA LEU A 71 -18.64 17.79 -13.88
C LEU A 71 -18.55 17.63 -15.40
N SER A 72 -19.47 16.89 -16.01
CA SER A 72 -19.51 16.72 -17.47
C SER A 72 -19.92 17.99 -18.23
N GLU A 73 -20.52 18.96 -17.55
CA GLU A 73 -20.91 20.27 -18.12
C GLU A 73 -19.70 21.21 -18.27
N ILE A 74 -18.63 20.99 -17.49
CA ILE A 74 -17.42 21.83 -17.52
C ILE A 74 -16.47 21.29 -18.60
N PRO A 75 -16.18 22.06 -19.67
CA PRO A 75 -15.26 21.62 -20.71
C PRO A 75 -13.85 21.37 -20.15
N HIS A 76 -13.26 20.23 -20.52
CA HIS A 76 -11.90 19.83 -20.15
C HIS A 76 -11.61 19.75 -18.64
N PHE A 77 -12.62 19.68 -17.77
CA PHE A 77 -12.45 19.66 -16.31
C PHE A 77 -11.38 18.65 -15.85
N TRP A 78 -11.56 17.36 -16.16
CA TRP A 78 -10.63 16.31 -15.74
C TRP A 78 -9.23 16.46 -16.35
N LYS A 79 -9.11 17.02 -17.56
CA LYS A 79 -7.81 17.33 -18.18
C LYS A 79 -7.06 18.40 -17.40
N GLN A 80 -7.78 19.42 -16.91
CA GLN A 80 -7.20 20.46 -16.06
C GLN A 80 -6.81 19.89 -14.69
N VAL A 81 -7.69 19.11 -14.06
CA VAL A 81 -7.43 18.48 -12.75
C VAL A 81 -6.24 17.53 -12.79
N VAL A 82 -6.19 16.61 -13.75
CA VAL A 82 -5.08 15.63 -13.86
C VAL A 82 -3.74 16.33 -14.16
N ARG A 83 -3.76 17.46 -14.89
CA ARG A 83 -2.55 18.26 -15.10
C ARG A 83 -2.11 19.01 -13.84
N ALA A 84 -3.06 19.51 -13.05
CA ALA A 84 -2.77 20.28 -11.84
C ALA A 84 -2.39 19.39 -10.65
N VAL A 85 -2.93 18.17 -10.60
CA VAL A 85 -2.61 17.18 -9.57
C VAL A 85 -1.50 16.28 -10.10
N CYS A 86 -0.24 16.66 -9.86
CA CYS A 86 0.87 15.73 -9.97
C CYS A 86 0.58 14.51 -9.07
N ALA A 87 0.41 13.32 -9.68
CA ALA A 87 0.17 12.01 -9.06
C ALA A 87 -1.27 11.58 -8.73
N VAL A 88 -2.20 11.60 -9.69
CA VAL A 88 -3.44 10.80 -9.54
C VAL A 88 -3.18 9.33 -9.85
N ARG A 89 -3.32 8.50 -8.80
CA ARG A 89 -3.31 7.03 -8.83
C ARG A 89 -4.57 6.49 -9.52
N ALA A 90 -4.38 5.34 -10.19
CA ALA A 90 -5.33 4.56 -10.99
C ALA A 90 -6.82 4.74 -10.66
N GLY A 91 -7.60 5.10 -11.68
CA GLY A 91 -9.06 5.11 -11.66
C GLY A 91 -9.62 4.96 -13.09
N CYS A 92 -10.80 4.36 -13.19
CA CYS A 92 -11.52 4.17 -14.45
C CYS A 92 -11.81 5.52 -15.12
N SER A 93 -11.37 5.68 -16.38
CA SER A 93 -11.51 6.90 -17.17
C SER A 93 -12.45 6.66 -18.35
N THR A 94 -13.56 7.38 -18.39
CA THR A 94 -14.49 7.37 -19.52
C THR A 94 -14.14 8.48 -20.52
N PHE A 95 -13.94 8.11 -21.77
CA PHE A 95 -13.64 8.97 -22.91
C PHE A 95 -14.84 9.05 -23.85
N LYS A 96 -15.06 10.24 -24.42
CA LYS A 96 -15.93 10.36 -25.60
C LYS A 96 -15.23 9.73 -26.82
N GLU A 97 -16.01 9.43 -27.87
CA GLU A 97 -15.43 9.02 -29.14
C GLU A 97 -14.34 10.00 -29.56
N ASN A 98 -13.16 9.46 -29.88
CA ASN A 98 -11.99 10.26 -30.17
C ASN A 98 -11.19 9.64 -31.33
N PRO A 99 -10.38 10.46 -32.03
CA PRO A 99 -9.61 10.00 -33.18
C PRO A 99 -8.37 9.20 -32.82
N TYR A 100 -8.04 9.04 -31.53
CA TYR A 100 -6.79 8.44 -31.08
C TYR A 100 -6.91 6.94 -30.78
N PHE A 101 -7.97 6.53 -30.10
CA PHE A 101 -8.22 5.12 -29.76
C PHE A 101 -9.72 4.81 -29.81
N SER A 102 -10.07 3.53 -29.90
CA SER A 102 -11.45 3.09 -30.13
C SER A 102 -12.25 2.93 -28.83
N GLN A 103 -11.58 2.67 -27.70
CA GLN A 103 -12.21 2.47 -26.41
C GLN A 103 -12.84 3.77 -25.88
N THR A 104 -14.08 3.70 -25.40
CA THR A 104 -14.74 4.80 -24.68
C THR A 104 -14.54 4.71 -23.17
N THR A 105 -13.97 3.62 -22.66
CA THR A 105 -13.67 3.45 -21.24
C THR A 105 -12.36 2.70 -21.11
N LEU A 106 -11.39 3.29 -20.40
CA LEU A 106 -10.16 2.64 -19.99
C LEU A 106 -10.22 2.38 -18.50
N TRP A 107 -9.87 1.17 -18.08
CA TRP A 107 -9.90 0.77 -16.69
C TRP A 107 -8.63 0.02 -16.30
N LYS A 108 -8.27 0.14 -15.04
CA LYS A 108 -7.20 -0.61 -14.39
C LYS A 108 -7.76 -1.15 -13.09
N GLN A 109 -7.76 -2.47 -12.94
CA GLN A 109 -8.24 -3.18 -11.78
C GLN A 109 -7.04 -3.80 -11.06
N VAL A 110 -7.01 -3.60 -9.75
CA VAL A 110 -6.02 -4.18 -8.86
C VAL A 110 -6.81 -5.07 -7.91
N LYS A 111 -6.57 -6.38 -7.98
CA LYS A 111 -7.15 -7.34 -7.05
C LYS A 111 -6.11 -7.72 -6.02
N PHE A 112 -6.54 -7.85 -4.78
CA PHE A 112 -5.74 -8.36 -3.67
C PHE A 112 -6.41 -9.67 -3.23
N SER A 113 -5.69 -10.77 -3.32
CA SER A 113 -6.06 -12.05 -2.72
C SER A 113 -5.67 -12.03 -1.26
N GLU A 114 -6.52 -12.56 -0.37
CA GLU A 114 -6.20 -12.69 1.07
C GLU A 114 -5.16 -13.81 1.33
N ASP A 115 -5.04 -14.78 0.41
CA ASP A 115 -4.24 -16.00 0.57
C ASP A 115 -2.91 -15.99 -0.22
N GLU A 116 -2.74 -15.08 -1.17
CA GLU A 116 -1.55 -15.00 -2.03
C GLU A 116 -0.98 -13.57 -1.94
N GLU A 117 0.29 -13.42 -1.56
CA GLU A 117 1.00 -12.13 -1.51
C GLU A 117 1.13 -11.44 -2.89
N GLU A 118 0.57 -12.02 -3.94
CA GLU A 118 0.63 -11.52 -5.30
C GLU A 118 -0.55 -10.58 -5.61
N VAL A 119 -0.21 -9.37 -6.06
CA VAL A 119 -1.19 -8.37 -6.49
C VAL A 119 -1.46 -8.57 -7.98
N GLU A 120 -2.65 -9.07 -8.35
CA GLU A 120 -3.07 -9.19 -9.74
C GLU A 120 -3.51 -7.81 -10.28
N VAL A 121 -2.79 -7.30 -11.27
CA VAL A 121 -3.12 -6.05 -11.97
C VAL A 121 -3.61 -6.36 -13.37
N THR A 122 -4.90 -6.11 -13.62
CA THR A 122 -5.50 -6.20 -14.96
C THR A 122 -5.84 -4.82 -15.48
N ALA A 123 -5.67 -4.61 -16.79
CA ALA A 123 -5.99 -3.34 -17.44
C ALA A 123 -6.70 -3.60 -18.77
N SER A 124 -7.50 -2.65 -19.22
CA SER A 124 -8.11 -2.69 -20.55
C SER A 124 -7.05 -2.59 -21.64
N ASP A 125 -7.11 -3.47 -22.64
CA ASP A 125 -6.31 -3.34 -23.85
C ASP A 125 -6.59 -2.00 -24.54
N LEU A 126 -5.54 -1.37 -25.06
CA LEU A 126 -5.59 -0.09 -25.76
C LEU A 126 -5.29 -0.30 -27.24
N THR A 127 -6.24 0.06 -28.11
CA THR A 127 -6.08 -0.07 -29.56
C THR A 127 -6.04 1.32 -30.19
N TRP A 128 -4.84 1.70 -30.61
CA TRP A 128 -4.59 2.97 -31.29
C TRP A 128 -5.15 2.95 -32.71
N LYS A 129 -5.71 4.09 -33.14
CA LYS A 129 -6.11 4.32 -34.53
C LYS A 129 -4.89 4.83 -35.31
N GLU A 130 -4.76 4.45 -36.58
CA GLU A 130 -3.61 4.72 -37.48
C GLU A 130 -3.10 6.18 -37.51
N LYS A 131 -3.93 7.17 -37.16
CA LYS A 131 -3.57 8.61 -37.20
C LYS A 131 -2.91 9.12 -35.90
N ALA A 132 -2.60 8.23 -34.95
CA ALA A 132 -2.26 8.60 -33.58
C ALA A 132 -1.02 7.87 -33.04
N GLU A 133 -0.01 7.63 -33.87
CA GLU A 133 1.33 7.33 -33.34
C GLU A 133 1.79 8.52 -32.49
N MET A 134 1.80 8.32 -31.17
CA MET A 134 2.45 9.23 -30.24
C MET A 134 3.95 8.99 -30.41
N THR A 135 4.70 10.02 -30.82
CA THR A 135 6.17 9.99 -30.73
C THR A 135 6.54 9.78 -29.26
N GLU A 136 7.16 8.63 -28.95
CA GLU A 136 7.71 8.33 -27.63
C GLU A 136 8.87 9.27 -27.29
N ASP A 137 8.57 10.49 -26.87
CA ASP A 137 9.54 11.33 -26.16
C ASP A 137 9.49 10.99 -24.66
N SER A 138 9.95 9.78 -24.34
CA SER A 138 10.09 9.26 -22.97
C SER A 138 11.10 10.05 -22.13
N ASP A 139 11.97 10.84 -22.77
CA ASP A 139 13.02 11.63 -22.11
C ASP A 139 12.55 12.97 -21.52
N LYS A 140 11.29 13.39 -21.72
CA LYS A 140 10.82 14.71 -21.26
C LYS A 140 10.03 14.69 -19.94
N PHE A 141 9.76 13.51 -19.39
CA PHE A 141 8.98 13.38 -18.16
C PHE A 141 9.83 12.79 -17.03
N PRO A 142 10.55 13.63 -16.26
CA PRO A 142 11.30 13.19 -15.07
C PRO A 142 10.40 12.59 -13.97
N PHE A 143 9.08 12.64 -14.16
CA PHE A 143 8.05 12.08 -13.29
C PHE A 143 8.14 10.55 -13.09
N PHE A 144 8.64 9.80 -14.08
CA PHE A 144 8.79 8.34 -13.99
C PHE A 144 10.15 7.86 -13.46
N GLN A 145 11.06 8.78 -13.14
CA GLN A 145 12.30 8.39 -12.47
C GLN A 145 12.01 8.07 -11.01
N VAL A 146 11.95 6.77 -10.70
CA VAL A 146 11.89 6.26 -9.33
C VAL A 146 13.10 6.79 -8.56
N PRO A 147 12.90 7.54 -7.45
CA PRO A 147 14.02 8.01 -6.65
C PRO A 147 14.82 6.82 -6.13
N LYS A 148 16.14 6.84 -6.29
CA LYS A 148 17.02 5.79 -5.74
C LYS A 148 16.81 5.69 -4.23
N ARG A 149 16.74 4.44 -3.75
CA ARG A 149 16.42 4.02 -2.37
C ARG A 149 17.19 4.78 -1.27
N SER A 150 18.37 5.32 -1.58
CA SER A 150 19.16 6.17 -0.66
C SER A 150 18.52 7.51 -0.29
N GLN A 151 17.49 7.97 -1.02
CA GLN A 151 16.78 9.22 -0.72
C GLN A 151 15.58 9.03 0.21
N LEU A 152 15.07 7.79 0.37
CA LEU A 152 13.91 7.49 1.23
C LEU A 152 14.28 7.43 2.72
N GLU A 153 15.53 7.15 3.07
CA GLU A 153 15.98 7.10 4.47
C GLU A 153 16.03 8.50 5.13
N ARG A 154 15.97 9.59 4.36
CA ARG A 154 15.89 10.95 4.92
C ARG A 154 14.49 11.41 5.28
N ILE A 155 13.44 10.73 4.80
CA ILE A 155 12.04 11.15 5.04
C ILE A 155 11.48 10.51 6.33
N PHE A 156 11.98 9.33 6.71
CA PHE A 156 11.52 8.62 7.92
C PHE A 156 12.36 8.91 9.18
N ALA A 157 13.41 9.72 9.09
CA ALA A 157 14.07 10.27 10.27
C ALA A 157 13.27 11.49 10.76
N LEU A 158 12.22 11.23 11.54
CA LEU A 158 11.69 12.24 12.45
C LEU A 158 12.59 12.33 13.70
N PRO A 159 12.75 13.52 14.30
CA PRO A 159 13.67 13.78 15.41
C PRO A 159 13.34 13.01 16.70
#